data_AF-A0A7W8VAC7-F1
#
_entry.id   AF-A0A7W8VAC7-F1
#
_cell.length_a   1.000
_cell.length_b   1.000
_cell.length_c   1.000
_cell.angle_alpha   90.00
_cell.angle_beta   90.00
_cell.angle_gamma   90.00
#
_symmetry.space_group_name_H-M   'P 1'
#
loop_
_entity.id
_entity.type
_entity.pdbx_description
1 polymer ?
#
loop_
_entity_poly.entity_id
_entity_poly.type
_entity_poly.pdbx_seq_one_letter_code
_entity_poly.pdbx_strand_id
1 'polypeptide(L)'
;MRRIADLHAGEAKTDARDAAIIAEAAGSNPHTLRSLRLADEPLAELPMLCGFDDDLAAQITQTSNGIRGLLTQIHPALERVLGPRLEHPAVLDLLERYPSPAALTATSEKTVSGSWRPL
;
A
#
# COMPACT_ATOMS: atom_id res chain seq x y z
N MET A 1 -15.21 14.26 -13.80
CA MET A 1 -15.95 13.63 -12.69
C MET A 1 -16.63 14.66 -11.79
N ARG A 2 -15.89 15.55 -11.08
CA ARG A 2 -16.47 16.48 -10.08
C ARG A 2 -17.66 17.32 -10.60
N ARG A 3 -17.53 17.91 -11.79
CA ARG A 3 -18.59 18.73 -12.43
C ARG A 3 -19.92 18.01 -12.72
N ILE A 4 -19.92 16.68 -12.85
CA ILE A 4 -21.17 15.92 -13.09
C ILE A 4 -21.83 15.56 -11.76
N ALA A 5 -21.03 15.29 -10.73
CA ALA A 5 -21.55 15.08 -9.38
C ALA A 5 -22.27 16.32 -8.84
N ASP A 6 -21.75 17.52 -9.15
CA ASP A 6 -22.33 18.81 -8.79
C ASP A 6 -23.73 19.06 -9.42
N LEU A 7 -24.11 18.29 -10.45
CA LEU A 7 -25.43 18.39 -11.11
C LEU A 7 -26.51 17.54 -10.43
N HIS A 8 -26.11 16.64 -9.51
CA HIS A 8 -27.03 15.75 -8.81
C HIS A 8 -27.35 16.32 -7.43
N ALA A 9 -28.60 16.29 -7.00
CA ALA A 9 -29.01 16.85 -5.71
C ALA A 9 -28.34 16.16 -4.51
N GLY A 10 -27.87 16.95 -3.54
CA GLY A 10 -27.25 16.51 -2.30
C GLY A 10 -25.73 16.68 -2.27
N GLU A 11 -25.13 16.86 -1.10
CA GLU A 11 -23.66 17.01 -0.93
C GLU A 11 -23.04 15.82 -0.17
N ALA A 12 -23.88 14.91 0.32
CA ALA A 12 -23.40 13.72 1.02
C ALA A 12 -22.74 12.76 0.01
N LYS A 13 -21.48 12.41 0.27
CA LYS A 13 -20.74 11.40 -0.47
C LYS A 13 -21.13 10.02 0.03
N THR A 14 -21.72 9.21 -0.85
CA THR A 14 -22.03 7.81 -0.59
C THR A 14 -21.73 6.98 -1.83
N ASP A 15 -21.21 5.76 -1.66
CA ASP A 15 -20.83 4.90 -2.79
C ASP A 15 -22.04 4.57 -3.69
N ALA A 16 -23.22 4.40 -3.09
CA ALA A 16 -24.45 4.15 -3.83
C ALA A 16 -24.84 5.32 -4.75
N ARG A 17 -24.66 6.57 -4.28
CA ARG A 17 -24.92 7.76 -5.08
C ARG A 17 -23.86 7.92 -6.16
N ASP A 18 -22.59 7.76 -5.83
CA ASP A 18 -21.49 7.84 -6.80
C ASP A 18 -21.70 6.82 -7.93
N ALA A 19 -22.14 5.60 -7.60
CA ALA A 19 -22.50 4.58 -8.59
C ALA A 19 -23.66 5.00 -9.49
N ALA A 20 -24.72 5.58 -8.93
CA ALA A 20 -25.86 6.07 -9.70
C ALA A 20 -25.47 7.21 -10.67
N ILE A 21 -24.68 8.18 -10.18
CA ILE A 21 -24.15 9.30 -10.97
C ILE A 21 -23.28 8.79 -12.13
N ILE A 22 -22.40 7.82 -11.86
CA ILE A 22 -21.55 7.21 -12.90
C ILE A 22 -22.40 6.48 -13.93
N ALA A 23 -23.42 5.72 -13.51
CA ALA A 23 -24.30 4.99 -14.42
C ALA A 23 -25.11 5.95 -15.32
N GLU A 24 -25.66 7.03 -14.77
CA GLU A 24 -26.37 8.06 -15.53
C GLU A 24 -25.45 8.79 -16.52
N ALA A 25 -24.26 9.17 -16.07
CA ALA A 25 -23.25 9.82 -16.91
C ALA A 25 -22.78 8.91 -18.06
N ALA A 26 -22.60 7.62 -17.78
CA ALA A 26 -22.22 6.61 -18.76
C ALA A 26 -23.34 6.38 -19.79
N GLY A 27 -24.60 6.28 -19.35
CA GLY A 27 -25.77 6.13 -20.22
C GLY A 27 -25.98 7.34 -21.14
N SER A 28 -25.74 8.55 -20.63
CA SER A 28 -25.91 9.81 -21.38
C SER A 28 -24.76 10.08 -22.35
N ASN A 29 -23.56 9.54 -22.10
CA ASN A 29 -22.36 9.76 -22.91
C ASN A 29 -21.73 8.44 -23.40
N PRO A 30 -22.45 7.59 -24.14
CA PRO A 30 -21.99 6.25 -24.49
C PRO A 30 -20.71 6.23 -25.35
N HIS A 31 -20.48 7.29 -26.14
CA HIS A 31 -19.27 7.45 -26.96
C HIS A 31 -18.00 7.69 -26.14
N THR A 32 -18.12 8.03 -24.85
CA THR A 32 -16.99 8.17 -23.93
C THR A 32 -16.58 6.83 -23.30
N LEU A 33 -17.41 5.80 -23.46
CA LEU A 33 -17.16 4.47 -22.91
C LEU A 33 -16.35 3.62 -23.89
N ARG A 34 -15.34 2.93 -23.37
CA ARG A 34 -14.63 1.88 -24.10
C ARG A 34 -15.36 0.55 -23.91
N SER A 35 -15.73 -0.11 -25.01
CA SER A 35 -16.25 -1.48 -24.96
C SER A 35 -15.11 -2.46 -24.62
N LEU A 36 -15.37 -3.37 -23.70
CA LEU A 36 -14.49 -4.49 -23.37
C LEU A 36 -15.27 -5.80 -23.49
N ARG A 37 -14.65 -6.86 -24.02
CA ARG A 37 -15.24 -8.20 -24.08
C ARG A 37 -14.56 -9.10 -23.05
N LEU A 38 -15.32 -9.97 -22.41
CA LEU A 38 -14.80 -10.89 -21.37
C LEU A 38 -13.74 -11.87 -21.89
N ALA A 39 -13.64 -12.08 -23.20
CA ALA A 39 -12.61 -12.89 -23.84
C ALA A 39 -11.37 -12.08 -24.25
N ASP A 40 -11.31 -10.78 -23.96
CA ASP A 40 -10.12 -9.98 -24.21
C ASP A 40 -9.02 -10.44 -23.24
N GLU A 41 -7.88 -10.89 -23.76
CA GLU A 41 -6.71 -11.35 -23.00
C GLU A 41 -6.38 -10.48 -21.76
N PRO A 42 -6.27 -9.14 -21.85
CA PRO A 42 -5.97 -8.32 -20.67
C PRO A 42 -7.06 -8.37 -19.60
N LEU A 43 -8.32 -8.60 -19.95
CA LEU A 43 -9.42 -8.78 -18.98
C LEU A 43 -9.34 -10.15 -18.30
N ALA A 44 -8.89 -11.17 -19.02
CA ALA A 44 -8.65 -12.51 -18.47
C ALA A 44 -7.42 -12.57 -17.56
N GLU A 45 -6.44 -11.68 -17.76
CA GLU A 45 -5.25 -11.55 -16.92
C GLU A 45 -5.49 -10.78 -15.60
N LEU A 46 -6.50 -9.90 -15.53
CA LEU A 46 -6.77 -9.09 -14.33
C LEU A 46 -6.99 -9.92 -13.05
N PRO A 47 -7.76 -11.03 -13.04
CA PRO A 47 -7.89 -11.87 -11.85
C PRO A 47 -6.57 -12.46 -11.37
N MET A 48 -5.64 -12.77 -12.28
CA MET A 48 -4.31 -13.27 -11.90
C MET A 48 -3.49 -12.17 -11.23
N LEU A 49 -3.56 -10.94 -11.73
CA LEU A 49 -2.89 -9.79 -11.10
C LEU A 49 -3.49 -9.46 -9.73
N CYS A 50 -4.82 -9.49 -9.59
CA CYS A 50 -5.46 -9.30 -8.29
C CYS A 50 -5.04 -10.39 -7.29
N GLY A 51 -4.98 -11.65 -7.73
CA GLY A 51 -4.49 -12.74 -6.88
C GLY A 51 -3.03 -12.55 -6.45
N PHE A 52 -2.18 -12.06 -7.36
CA PHE A 52 -0.80 -11.71 -7.04
C PHE A 52 -0.70 -10.58 -6.01
N ASP A 53 -1.52 -9.53 -6.15
CA ASP A 53 -1.56 -8.43 -5.18
C ASP A 53 -2.03 -8.90 -3.79
N ASP A 54 -3.02 -9.80 -3.73
CA ASP A 54 -3.49 -10.40 -2.48
C ASP A 54 -2.40 -11.26 -1.82
N ASP A 55 -1.72 -12.10 -2.60
CA ASP A 55 -0.59 -12.92 -2.12
C ASP A 55 0.56 -12.04 -1.59
N LEU A 56 0.87 -10.95 -2.30
CA LEU A 56 1.90 -9.99 -1.89
C LEU A 56 1.52 -9.30 -0.57
N ALA A 57 0.27 -8.88 -0.41
CA ALA A 57 -0.22 -8.28 0.85
C ALA A 57 -0.13 -9.26 2.02
N ALA A 58 -0.45 -10.54 1.81
CA ALA A 58 -0.29 -11.58 2.80
C ALA A 58 1.19 -11.78 3.17
N GLN A 59 2.08 -11.80 2.17
CA GLN A 59 3.52 -11.97 2.38
C GLN A 59 4.16 -10.77 3.11
N ILE A 60 3.73 -9.55 2.82
CA ILE A 60 4.16 -8.33 3.55
C ILE A 60 3.75 -8.44 5.03
N THR A 61 2.51 -8.84 5.30
CA THR A 61 1.99 -9.02 6.66
C THR A 61 2.76 -10.11 7.41
N GLN A 62 2.97 -11.26 6.77
CA GLN A 62 3.70 -12.38 7.35
C GLN A 62 5.14 -11.99 7.69
N THR A 63 5.84 -11.37 6.75
CA THR A 63 7.23 -10.92 6.92
C THR A 63 7.34 -9.89 8.04
N SER A 64 6.45 -8.90 8.06
CA SER A 64 6.42 -7.85 9.09
C SER A 64 6.23 -8.43 10.49
N ASN A 65 5.28 -9.35 10.64
CA ASN A 65 5.05 -10.02 11.92
C ASN A 65 6.23 -10.92 12.33
N GLY A 66 6.90 -11.57 11.35
CA GLY A 66 8.12 -12.31 11.59
C GLY A 66 9.25 -11.43 12.15
N ILE A 67 9.49 -10.28 11.54
CA ILE A 67 10.50 -9.31 12.02
C ILE A 67 10.15 -8.82 13.43
N ARG A 68 8.89 -8.47 13.70
CA ARG A 68 8.46 -8.07 15.05
C ARG A 68 8.65 -9.18 16.08
N GLY A 69 8.36 -10.42 15.71
CA GLY A 69 8.59 -11.60 16.55
C GLY A 69 10.07 -11.79 16.88
N LEU A 70 10.96 -11.62 15.90
CA LEU A 70 12.41 -11.68 16.11
C LEU A 70 12.89 -10.53 17.01
N LEU A 71 12.49 -9.29 16.72
CA LEU A 71 12.85 -8.12 17.53
C LEU A 71 12.36 -8.25 18.98
N THR A 72 11.18 -8.82 19.19
CA THR A 72 10.66 -9.10 20.54
C THR A 72 11.55 -10.10 21.29
N GLN A 73 12.09 -11.11 20.61
CA GLN A 73 12.96 -12.10 21.25
C GLN A 73 14.37 -11.54 21.55
N ILE A 74 14.95 -10.77 20.63
CA ILE A 74 16.35 -10.32 20.75
C ILE A 74 16.50 -8.98 21.49
N HIS A 75 15.56 -8.05 21.32
CA HIS A 75 15.66 -6.70 21.86
C HIS A 75 14.27 -6.02 22.00
N PRO A 76 13.47 -6.40 23.02
CA PRO A 76 12.10 -5.90 23.20
C PRO A 76 11.96 -4.37 23.23
N ALA A 77 12.97 -3.67 23.76
CA ALA A 77 12.94 -2.20 23.82
C ALA A 77 13.01 -1.55 22.44
N LEU A 78 13.65 -2.22 21.46
CA LEU A 78 13.78 -1.72 20.10
C LEU A 78 12.51 -2.02 19.30
N GLU A 79 11.88 -3.17 19.52
CA GLU A 79 10.56 -3.48 18.94
C GLU A 79 9.53 -2.41 19.30
N ARG A 80 9.48 -1.96 20.57
CA ARG A 80 8.54 -0.91 20.99
C ARG A 80 8.71 0.41 20.23
N VAL A 81 9.90 0.69 19.72
CA VAL A 81 10.20 1.95 19.00
C VAL A 81 10.02 1.78 17.50
N LEU A 82 10.54 0.69 16.91
CA LEU A 82 10.55 0.47 15.47
C LEU A 82 9.32 -0.29 14.96
N GLY A 83 8.73 -1.16 15.77
CA GLY A 83 7.59 -2.02 15.40
C GLY A 83 6.41 -1.25 14.80
N PRO A 84 5.95 -0.14 15.41
CA PRO A 84 4.88 0.68 14.84
C PRO A 84 5.22 1.37 13.51
N ARG A 85 6.50 1.38 13.11
CA ARG A 85 7.01 2.07 11.92
C ARG A 85 7.65 1.11 10.92
N LEU A 86 7.43 -0.20 11.09
CA LEU A 86 8.14 -1.21 10.31
C LEU A 86 7.84 -1.14 8.81
N GLU A 87 6.65 -0.66 8.43
CA GLU A 87 6.28 -0.44 7.03
C GLU A 87 7.03 0.74 6.39
N HIS A 88 7.67 1.59 7.18
CA HIS A 88 8.40 2.74 6.65
C HIS A 88 9.74 2.26 6.03
N PRO A 89 10.01 2.53 4.74
CA PRO A 89 11.20 2.01 4.04
C PRO A 89 12.53 2.30 4.75
N ALA A 90 12.66 3.49 5.36
CA ALA A 90 13.86 3.84 6.12
C ALA A 90 14.12 2.94 7.35
N VAL A 91 13.07 2.38 7.97
CA VAL A 91 13.22 1.45 9.10
C VAL A 91 13.69 0.09 8.59
N LEU A 92 13.19 -0.36 7.44
CA LEU A 92 13.64 -1.60 6.80
C LEU A 92 15.10 -1.49 6.34
N ASP A 93 15.49 -0.39 5.67
CA ASP A 93 16.88 -0.13 5.26
C ASP A 93 17.84 -0.10 6.46
N LEU A 94 17.40 0.51 7.58
CA LEU A 94 18.17 0.51 8.83
C LEU A 94 18.40 -0.92 9.36
N LEU A 95 17.35 -1.74 9.41
CA LEU A 95 17.43 -3.12 9.93
C LEU A 95 18.24 -4.03 9.00
N GLU A 96 18.15 -3.83 7.69
CA GLU A 96 18.94 -4.56 6.70
C GLU A 96 20.44 -4.24 6.83
N ARG A 97 20.78 -2.95 7.01
CA ARG A 97 22.17 -2.49 7.14
C ARG A 97 22.79 -2.80 8.50
N TYR A 98 21.99 -2.80 9.55
CA TYR A 98 22.42 -3.02 10.92
C TYR A 98 21.54 -4.09 11.61
N PRO A 99 21.75 -5.39 11.28
CA PRO A 99 20.82 -6.46 11.63
C PRO A 99 20.88 -6.89 13.11
N SER A 100 21.72 -6.26 13.93
CA SER A 100 21.84 -6.61 15.36
C SER A 100 21.83 -5.36 16.25
N PRO A 101 21.35 -5.49 17.51
CA PRO A 101 21.41 -4.38 18.46
C PRO A 101 22.83 -3.83 18.68
N ALA A 102 23.84 -4.70 18.65
CA ALA A 102 25.23 -4.29 18.78
C ALA A 102 25.70 -3.44 17.59
N ALA A 103 25.34 -3.82 16.35
CA ALA A 103 25.65 -3.05 15.15
C ALA A 103 24.93 -1.69 15.14
N LEU A 104 23.69 -1.63 15.61
CA LEU A 104 22.95 -0.38 15.77
C LEU A 104 23.60 0.54 16.80
N THR A 105 24.03 0.00 17.94
CA THR A 105 24.69 0.78 19.01
C THR A 105 26.06 1.32 18.58
N ALA A 106 26.78 0.59 17.74
CA ALA A 106 28.06 1.02 17.19
C ALA A 106 27.93 2.14 16.13
N THR A 107 26.71 2.45 15.69
CA THR A 107 26.43 3.41 14.62
C THR A 107 26.05 4.77 15.20
N SER A 108 26.57 5.86 14.61
CA SER A 108 26.22 7.23 15.02
C SER A 108 25.02 7.77 14.25
N GLU A 109 24.28 8.71 14.83
CA GLU A 109 23.16 9.41 14.16
C GLU A 109 23.58 10.04 12.82
N LYS A 110 24.78 10.64 12.78
CA LYS A 110 25.35 11.23 11.56
C LYS A 110 25.59 10.18 10.48
N THR A 111 26.00 8.98 10.87
CA THR A 111 26.21 7.86 9.96
C THR A 111 24.88 7.35 9.41
N VAL A 112 23.85 7.21 10.26
CA VAL A 112 22.51 6.79 9.84
C VAL A 112 21.93 7.77 8.83
N SER A 113 21.93 9.06 9.16
CA SER A 113 21.38 10.13 8.30
C SER A 113 22.13 10.25 6.97
N GLY A 114 23.47 10.17 6.98
CA GLY A 114 24.27 10.26 5.75
C GLY A 114 24.21 9.02 4.86
N SER A 115 23.77 7.88 5.41
CA SER A 115 23.65 6.62 4.67
C SER A 115 22.29 6.42 4.00
N TRP A 116 21.31 7.28 4.28
CA TRP A 116 19.98 7.15 3.71
C TRP A 116 20.01 7.37 2.19
N ARG A 117 19.55 6.37 1.45
CA ARG A 117 19.35 6.46 0.00
C ARG A 117 17.85 6.50 -0.26
N PRO A 118 17.29 7.57 -0.86
CA PRO A 118 15.93 7.51 -1.35
C PRO A 118 15.83 6.43 -2.43
N LEU A 119 14.78 5.61 -2.33
CA LEU A 119 14.32 4.73 -3.42
C LEU A 119 13.63 5.57 -4.50
#